data_AF-A0A1S2NBY5-F1
#
_entry.id   AF-A0A1S2NBY5-F1
#
_cell.length_a   1.000
_cell.length_b   1.000
_cell.length_c   1.000
_cell.angle_alpha   90.00
_cell.angle_beta   90.00
_cell.angle_gamma   90.00
#
_symmetry.space_group_name_H-M   'P 1'
#
loop_
_entity.id
_entity.type
_entity.pdbx_description
1 polymer ?
#
loop_
_entity_poly.entity_id
_entity_poly.type
_entity_poly.pdbx_seq_one_letter_code
_entity_poly.pdbx_strand_id
1 'polypeptide(L)'
;MSSPYYVPSGRLPAQAIVSTAACAPCVVIPAWLYAWLTIHSPLILLNWLAMGVFALVMGVAARAVARQAKARNPMWMGRLGLAIGVVGWYAHWAAWLAIADAGGFASLLGAPQDMWRFGMVLAENEVRHVAGMRIEGSALVAGWVVEFILLTTVPRSLARDAAEEPFCELSNSWATPFELPRRFAWIEEPHVVVHRLETAPGELLSILGASVGPNASRYSAVTLYRTAGEPFVSIDNVKLERDAKKEKKTMRPVIAYLRLPGMDAERIIEECSAPTAMNAGAAQADPPELADAIDHLGAGRLEEALAGAMPHAAATQDGLRIDAIRLCAMASARLGRWAESLRYWNALCDEEPSAFNALQTGCCCAMTGDTARGEEWIAWARERNAASREMPDPQIVTSFITALTQSGQAARAMPYLEQMRAIYTGLGCLDATSLFVRRAPLFGIFLQNSLPIVRAVLGQEEGRAWYAAMLPHLDGPGTEALGAWLDENFVSMEME
;
A
#
# COMPACT_ATOMS: atom_id res chain seq x y z
N MET A 1 -25.48 -28.45 -28.48
CA MET A 1 -25.50 -28.41 -27.01
C MET A 1 -25.07 -27.03 -26.59
N SER A 2 -25.92 -26.29 -25.85
CA SER A 2 -25.53 -24.98 -25.32
C SER A 2 -24.41 -25.17 -24.31
N SER A 3 -23.34 -24.39 -24.42
CA SER A 3 -22.24 -24.37 -23.45
C SER A 3 -22.79 -24.19 -22.02
N PRO A 4 -22.27 -24.93 -21.01
CA PRO A 4 -22.64 -24.73 -19.61
C PRO A 4 -22.14 -23.38 -19.06
N TYR A 5 -21.18 -22.74 -19.74
CA TYR A 5 -20.64 -21.44 -19.39
C TYR A 5 -21.16 -20.33 -20.30
N TYR A 6 -21.13 -19.09 -19.79
CA TYR A 6 -21.31 -17.91 -20.62
C TYR A 6 -20.29 -17.89 -21.77
N VAL A 7 -20.78 -17.63 -22.98
CA VAL A 7 -19.97 -17.41 -24.17
C VAL A 7 -20.32 -16.04 -24.73
N PRO A 8 -19.36 -15.10 -24.82
CA PRO A 8 -19.61 -13.79 -25.43
C PRO A 8 -20.13 -13.93 -26.86
N SER A 9 -21.07 -13.08 -27.25
CA SER A 9 -21.68 -13.13 -28.59
C SER A 9 -20.73 -12.77 -29.73
N GLY A 10 -19.51 -12.31 -29.43
CA GLY A 10 -18.50 -11.92 -30.42
C GLY A 10 -18.78 -10.58 -31.10
N ARG A 11 -19.86 -9.89 -30.73
CA ARG A 11 -20.28 -8.61 -31.33
C ARG A 11 -19.31 -7.48 -30.96
N LEU A 12 -18.82 -6.78 -31.98
CA LEU A 12 -18.01 -5.57 -31.83
C LEU A 12 -18.74 -4.38 -32.49
N PRO A 13 -19.45 -3.56 -31.71
CA PRO A 13 -20.12 -2.37 -32.25
C PRO A 13 -19.12 -1.35 -32.79
N ALA A 14 -19.47 -0.64 -33.86
CA ALA A 14 -18.63 0.42 -34.43
C ALA A 14 -18.30 1.52 -33.40
N GLN A 15 -19.20 1.75 -32.44
CA GLN A 15 -18.97 2.63 -31.30
C GLN A 15 -17.70 2.26 -30.52
N ALA A 16 -17.33 0.98 -30.42
CA ALA A 16 -16.12 0.58 -29.71
C ALA A 16 -14.85 1.10 -30.40
N ILE A 17 -14.85 1.08 -31.74
CA ILE A 17 -13.74 1.59 -32.56
C ILE A 17 -13.66 3.11 -32.42
N VAL A 18 -14.80 3.81 -32.55
CA VAL A 18 -14.86 5.28 -32.44
C VAL A 18 -14.47 5.75 -31.03
N SER A 19 -14.99 5.11 -29.98
CA SER A 19 -14.65 5.43 -28.59
C SER A 19 -13.18 5.11 -28.27
N THR A 20 -12.60 4.07 -28.86
CA THR A 20 -11.15 3.81 -28.75
C THR A 20 -10.35 4.94 -29.41
N ALA A 21 -10.71 5.34 -30.62
CA ALA A 21 -10.06 6.43 -31.34
C ALA A 21 -10.18 7.77 -30.59
N ALA A 22 -11.33 8.04 -29.96
CA ALA A 22 -11.53 9.22 -29.12
C ALA A 22 -10.79 9.14 -27.77
N CYS A 23 -10.55 7.93 -27.24
CA CYS A 23 -9.79 7.72 -26.02
C CYS A 23 -8.28 7.96 -26.21
N ALA A 24 -7.74 7.64 -27.39
CA ALA A 24 -6.34 7.83 -27.75
C ALA A 24 -5.78 9.24 -27.42
N PRO A 25 -6.41 10.37 -27.83
CA PRO A 25 -5.95 11.71 -27.45
C PRO A 25 -6.12 12.01 -25.96
N CYS A 26 -7.13 11.44 -25.29
CA CYS A 26 -7.32 11.65 -23.84
C CYS A 26 -6.18 11.05 -23.01
N VAL A 27 -5.50 10.02 -23.51
CA VAL A 27 -4.34 9.40 -22.85
C VAL A 27 -3.07 10.28 -22.92
N VAL A 28 -3.05 11.30 -23.79
CA VAL A 28 -1.91 12.23 -23.88
C VAL A 28 -1.70 13.01 -22.58
N ILE A 29 -2.78 13.42 -21.91
CA ILE A 29 -2.69 14.17 -20.64
C ILE A 29 -1.98 13.35 -19.54
N PRO A 30 -2.41 12.13 -19.20
CA PRO A 30 -1.69 11.31 -18.23
C PRO A 30 -0.30 10.89 -18.72
N ALA A 31 -0.05 10.80 -20.03
CA ALA A 31 1.28 10.54 -20.57
C ALA A 31 2.27 11.70 -20.28
N TRP A 32 1.81 12.95 -20.37
CA TRP A 32 2.58 14.14 -19.99
C TRP A 32 2.88 14.19 -18.50
N LEU A 33 1.88 13.89 -17.66
CA LEU A 33 2.09 13.82 -16.21
C LEU A 33 3.11 12.73 -15.85
N TYR A 34 3.00 11.56 -16.49
CA TYR A 34 3.96 10.48 -16.30
C TYR A 34 5.37 10.89 -16.74
N ALA A 35 5.51 11.51 -17.92
CA ALA A 35 6.77 12.05 -18.41
C ALA A 35 7.40 13.06 -17.44
N TRP A 36 6.61 14.03 -16.99
CA TRP A 36 7.05 15.04 -16.02
C TRP A 36 7.56 14.40 -14.72
N LEU A 37 6.82 13.44 -14.17
CA LEU A 37 7.21 12.71 -12.97
C LEU A 37 8.53 11.95 -13.18
N THR A 38 8.69 11.24 -14.29
CA THR A 38 9.91 10.45 -14.54
C THR A 38 11.17 11.28 -14.79
N ILE A 39 11.04 12.53 -15.24
CA ILE A 39 12.17 13.45 -15.45
C ILE A 39 12.57 14.12 -14.14
N HIS A 40 11.60 14.59 -13.35
CA HIS A 40 11.88 15.40 -12.17
C HIS A 40 12.03 14.58 -10.88
N SER A 41 11.62 13.30 -10.89
CA SER A 41 11.74 12.41 -9.74
C SER A 41 13.13 11.78 -9.68
N PRO A 42 13.94 12.04 -8.63
CA PRO A 42 15.15 11.27 -8.36
C PRO A 42 14.81 9.86 -7.83
N LEU A 43 13.55 9.60 -7.46
CA LEU A 43 13.10 8.38 -6.80
C LEU A 43 12.69 7.31 -7.81
N ILE A 44 13.50 6.25 -7.93
CA ILE A 44 13.23 5.16 -8.89
C ILE A 44 11.95 4.41 -8.56
N LEU A 45 11.65 4.17 -7.28
CA LEU A 45 10.41 3.51 -6.87
C LEU A 45 9.17 4.34 -7.27
N LEU A 46 9.29 5.68 -7.22
CA LEU A 46 8.22 6.56 -7.68
C LEU A 46 8.02 6.44 -9.20
N ASN A 47 9.09 6.26 -9.98
CA ASN A 47 8.97 6.02 -11.42
C ASN A 47 8.26 4.68 -11.71
N TRP A 48 8.62 3.60 -10.99
CA TRP A 48 7.93 2.31 -11.11
C TRP A 48 6.45 2.40 -10.68
N LEU A 49 6.15 3.15 -9.62
CA LEU A 49 4.79 3.40 -9.18
C LEU A 49 4.00 4.21 -10.20
N ALA A 50 4.59 5.29 -10.72
CA ALA A 50 3.97 6.16 -11.72
C ALA A 50 3.68 5.40 -13.02
N MET A 51 4.59 4.52 -13.45
CA MET A 51 4.38 3.59 -14.56
C MET A 51 3.17 2.68 -14.29
N GLY A 52 3.09 2.08 -13.10
CA GLY A 52 1.97 1.22 -12.71
C GLY A 52 0.63 1.97 -12.71
N VAL A 53 0.61 3.19 -12.17
CA VAL A 53 -0.57 4.07 -12.18
C VAL A 53 -0.96 4.43 -13.62
N PHE A 54 -0.01 4.79 -14.47
CA PHE A 54 -0.28 5.13 -15.86
C PHE A 54 -0.84 3.93 -16.65
N ALA A 55 -0.26 2.73 -16.47
CA ALA A 55 -0.77 1.48 -17.03
C ALA A 55 -2.23 1.24 -16.61
N LEU A 56 -2.52 1.44 -15.32
CA LEU A 56 -3.87 1.26 -14.77
C LEU A 56 -4.86 2.29 -15.33
N VAL A 57 -4.48 3.56 -15.43
CA VAL A 57 -5.34 4.61 -16.02
C VAL A 57 -5.73 4.25 -17.45
N MET A 58 -4.75 3.86 -18.28
CA MET A 58 -5.02 3.40 -19.64
C MET A 58 -5.91 2.17 -19.67
N GLY A 59 -5.70 1.22 -18.76
CA GLY A 59 -6.51 0.01 -18.71
C GLY A 59 -7.94 0.23 -18.20
N VAL A 60 -8.14 1.12 -17.23
CA VAL A 60 -9.48 1.56 -16.81
C VAL A 60 -10.20 2.28 -17.95
N ALA A 61 -9.50 3.12 -18.71
CA ALA A 61 -10.07 3.77 -19.88
C ALA A 61 -10.47 2.75 -20.97
N ALA A 62 -9.59 1.77 -21.26
CA ALA A 62 -9.88 0.71 -22.22
C ALA A 62 -11.06 -0.18 -21.77
N ARG A 63 -11.14 -0.50 -20.47
CA ARG A 63 -12.28 -1.19 -19.84
C ARG A 63 -13.57 -0.39 -19.97
N ALA A 64 -13.52 0.92 -19.75
CA ALA A 64 -14.68 1.80 -19.88
C ALA A 64 -15.18 1.84 -21.32
N VAL A 65 -14.28 1.90 -22.32
CA VAL A 65 -14.63 1.81 -23.74
C VAL A 65 -15.34 0.48 -24.04
N ALA A 66 -14.82 -0.65 -23.56
CA ALA A 66 -15.44 -1.96 -23.76
C ALA A 66 -16.88 -2.00 -23.19
N ARG A 67 -17.08 -1.48 -21.97
CA ARG A 67 -18.39 -1.48 -21.31
C ARG A 67 -19.38 -0.51 -21.96
N GLN A 68 -18.97 0.72 -22.26
CA GLN A 68 -19.85 1.76 -22.82
C GLN A 68 -20.27 1.43 -24.24
N ALA A 69 -19.34 0.96 -25.06
CA ALA A 69 -19.64 0.50 -26.41
C ALA A 69 -20.30 -0.89 -26.43
N LYS A 70 -20.45 -1.53 -25.26
CA LYS A 70 -21.01 -2.87 -25.09
C LYS A 70 -20.31 -3.85 -26.02
N ALA A 71 -18.98 -3.92 -26.04
CA ALA A 71 -18.24 -4.83 -26.90
C ALA A 71 -18.14 -6.22 -26.26
N ARG A 72 -18.50 -7.28 -27.00
CA ARG A 72 -18.54 -8.68 -26.53
C ARG A 72 -17.57 -9.56 -27.32
N ASN A 73 -16.49 -8.95 -27.82
CA ASN A 73 -15.43 -9.65 -28.54
C ASN A 73 -14.10 -9.52 -27.79
N PRO A 74 -13.75 -10.49 -26.93
CA PRO A 74 -12.54 -10.43 -26.10
C PRO A 74 -11.25 -10.25 -26.90
N MET A 75 -11.14 -10.96 -28.03
CA MET A 75 -9.94 -10.88 -28.86
C MET A 75 -9.76 -9.48 -29.46
N TRP A 76 -10.82 -8.90 -30.03
CA TRP A 76 -10.75 -7.57 -30.61
C TRP A 76 -10.65 -6.47 -29.57
N MET A 77 -11.34 -6.58 -28.42
CA MET A 77 -11.19 -5.62 -27.34
C MET A 77 -9.79 -5.66 -26.72
N GLY A 78 -9.16 -6.84 -26.59
CA GLY A 78 -7.76 -6.93 -26.21
C GLY A 78 -6.82 -6.26 -27.21
N ARG A 79 -7.11 -6.31 -28.51
CA ARG A 79 -6.34 -5.59 -29.55
C ARG A 79 -6.54 -4.07 -29.45
N LEU A 80 -7.75 -3.60 -29.19
CA LEU A 80 -8.04 -2.17 -29.00
C LEU A 80 -7.39 -1.63 -27.72
N GLY A 81 -7.43 -2.39 -26.61
CA GLY A 81 -6.69 -2.06 -25.39
C GLY A 81 -5.17 -2.01 -25.61
N LEU A 82 -4.62 -2.98 -26.36
CA LEU A 82 -3.21 -2.95 -26.78
C LEU A 82 -2.89 -1.67 -27.57
N ALA A 83 -3.75 -1.27 -28.51
CA ALA A 83 -3.55 -0.05 -29.29
C ALA A 83 -3.53 1.21 -28.40
N ILE A 84 -4.42 1.30 -27.40
CA ILE A 84 -4.40 2.38 -26.40
C ILE A 84 -3.05 2.40 -25.66
N GLY A 85 -2.56 1.24 -25.21
CA GLY A 85 -1.26 1.14 -24.54
C GLY A 85 -0.08 1.58 -25.41
N VAL A 86 -0.06 1.18 -26.69
CA VAL A 86 0.98 1.59 -27.65
C VAL A 86 0.94 3.10 -27.88
N VAL A 87 -0.25 3.68 -28.09
CA VAL A 87 -0.40 5.13 -28.25
C VAL A 87 0.05 5.88 -27.01
N GLY A 88 -0.34 5.41 -25.82
CA GLY A 88 0.04 6.03 -24.56
C GLY A 88 1.55 5.98 -24.29
N TRP A 89 2.20 4.85 -24.57
CA TRP A 89 3.65 4.72 -24.46
C TRP A 89 4.39 5.63 -25.45
N TYR A 90 3.95 5.67 -26.71
CA TYR A 90 4.55 6.54 -27.73
C TYR A 90 4.36 8.03 -27.39
N ALA A 91 3.15 8.43 -26.96
CA ALA A 91 2.87 9.78 -26.52
C ALA A 91 3.68 10.17 -25.28
N HIS A 92 3.89 9.25 -24.35
CA HIS A 92 4.73 9.46 -23.17
C HIS A 92 6.18 9.76 -23.59
N TRP A 93 6.75 8.96 -24.49
CA TRP A 93 8.11 9.19 -24.99
C TRP A 93 8.26 10.53 -25.71
N ALA A 94 7.29 10.90 -26.55
CA ALA A 94 7.29 12.21 -27.21
C ALA A 94 7.18 13.36 -26.19
N ALA A 95 6.38 13.21 -25.14
CA ALA A 95 6.28 14.19 -24.06
C ALA A 95 7.57 14.29 -23.24
N TRP A 96 8.19 13.15 -22.93
CA TRP A 96 9.45 13.08 -22.20
C TRP A 96 10.56 13.84 -22.95
N LEU A 97 10.72 13.56 -24.24
CA LEU A 97 11.69 14.25 -25.10
C LEU A 97 11.39 15.75 -25.24
N ALA A 98 10.11 16.13 -25.29
CA ALA A 98 9.73 17.54 -25.35
C ALA A 98 10.05 18.29 -24.06
N ILE A 99 9.84 17.67 -22.89
CA ILE A 99 10.21 18.26 -21.59
C ILE A 99 11.74 18.36 -21.45
N ALA A 100 12.47 17.38 -21.99
CA ALA A 100 13.94 17.39 -22.04
C ALA A 100 14.52 18.34 -23.11
N ASP A 101 13.70 19.22 -23.70
CA ASP A 101 14.08 20.22 -24.70
C ASP A 101 14.71 19.65 -25.99
N ALA A 102 14.37 18.39 -26.33
CA ALA A 102 14.86 17.73 -27.55
C ALA A 102 14.07 18.12 -28.82
N GLY A 103 12.92 18.80 -28.67
CA GLY A 103 12.08 19.26 -29.77
C GLY A 103 10.61 19.48 -29.37
N GLY A 104 9.79 19.95 -30.32
CA GLY A 104 8.36 20.13 -30.09
C GLY A 104 7.59 18.81 -30.02
N PHE A 105 6.63 18.69 -29.11
CA PHE A 105 5.81 17.48 -28.94
C PHE A 105 5.13 17.01 -30.23
N ALA A 106 4.50 17.94 -30.96
CA ALA A 106 3.81 17.61 -32.21
C ALA A 106 4.77 17.16 -33.33
N SER A 107 5.96 17.76 -33.41
CA SER A 107 7.00 17.34 -34.36
C SER A 107 7.55 15.96 -34.02
N LEU A 108 7.76 15.67 -32.73
CA LEU A 108 8.25 14.37 -32.26
C LEU A 108 7.23 13.26 -32.52
N LEU A 109 5.94 13.50 -32.28
CA LEU A 109 4.88 12.55 -32.62
C LEU A 109 4.86 12.18 -34.10
N GLY A 110 5.11 13.15 -34.99
CA GLY A 110 5.15 12.96 -36.44
C GLY A 110 6.46 12.36 -36.97
N ALA A 111 7.49 12.21 -36.12
CA ALA A 111 8.83 11.83 -36.52
C ALA A 111 9.37 10.63 -35.71
N PRO A 112 8.84 9.41 -35.93
CA PRO A 112 9.24 8.22 -35.18
C PRO A 112 10.73 7.88 -35.31
N GLN A 113 11.34 8.23 -36.45
CA GLN A 113 12.78 8.06 -36.67
C GLN A 113 13.63 8.93 -35.72
N ASP A 114 13.15 10.13 -35.38
CA ASP A 114 13.89 11.04 -34.49
C ASP A 114 13.80 10.54 -33.05
N MET A 115 12.63 10.05 -32.63
CA MET A 115 12.45 9.41 -31.32
C MET A 115 13.35 8.18 -31.16
N TRP A 116 13.44 7.33 -32.19
CA TRP A 116 14.36 6.19 -32.17
C TRP A 116 15.82 6.63 -32.05
N ARG A 117 16.22 7.65 -32.82
CA ARG A 117 17.58 8.21 -32.77
C ARG A 117 17.92 8.74 -31.37
N PHE A 118 17.02 9.50 -30.76
CA PHE A 118 17.21 9.98 -29.39
C PHE A 118 17.29 8.83 -28.37
N GLY A 119 16.45 7.80 -28.50
CA GLY A 119 16.51 6.61 -27.65
C GLY A 119 17.85 5.88 -27.74
N MET A 120 18.42 5.74 -28.95
CA MET A 120 19.74 5.14 -29.16
C MET A 120 20.87 5.99 -28.56
N VAL A 121 20.84 7.32 -28.79
CA VAL A 121 21.80 8.24 -28.18
C VAL A 121 21.74 8.17 -26.65
N LEU A 122 20.55 8.08 -26.08
CA LEU A 122 20.35 7.95 -24.63
C LEU A 122 20.86 6.61 -24.11
N ALA A 123 20.61 5.51 -24.83
CA ALA A 123 21.12 4.19 -24.48
C ALA A 123 22.66 4.10 -24.56
N GLU A 124 23.30 4.83 -25.48
CA GLU A 124 24.76 4.84 -25.65
C GLU A 124 25.47 5.77 -24.67
N ASN A 125 24.84 6.90 -24.29
CA ASN A 125 25.50 7.97 -23.55
C ASN A 125 25.02 8.17 -22.10
N GLU A 126 23.82 7.69 -21.71
CA GLU A 126 23.39 7.75 -20.32
C GLU A 126 23.97 6.60 -19.49
N VAL A 127 25.01 6.93 -18.75
CA VAL A 127 25.36 6.23 -17.53
C VAL A 127 24.55 6.85 -16.39
N ARG A 128 23.43 6.23 -15.99
CA ARG A 128 22.75 6.65 -14.76
C ARG A 128 23.47 6.07 -13.55
N HIS A 129 23.84 6.94 -12.62
CA HIS A 129 24.24 6.54 -11.28
C HIS A 129 22.99 6.32 -10.44
N VAL A 130 22.70 5.06 -10.14
CA VAL A 130 21.59 4.67 -9.27
C VAL A 130 22.16 3.98 -8.05
N ALA A 131 21.95 4.56 -6.87
CA ALA A 131 22.48 4.04 -5.60
C ALA A 131 23.99 3.72 -5.66
N GLY A 132 24.78 4.60 -6.30
CA GLY A 132 26.23 4.42 -6.49
C GLY A 132 26.65 3.40 -7.56
N MET A 133 25.71 2.67 -8.17
CA MET A 133 26.01 1.72 -9.25
C MET A 133 25.88 2.39 -10.61
N ARG A 134 26.88 2.12 -11.47
CA ARG A 134 26.87 2.49 -12.89
C ARG A 134 25.85 1.60 -13.60
N ILE A 135 24.68 2.14 -13.95
CA ILE A 135 23.74 1.41 -14.81
C ILE A 135 24.25 1.56 -16.24
N GLU A 136 24.71 0.45 -16.82
CA GLU A 136 25.05 0.37 -18.24
C GLU A 136 23.79 0.58 -19.10
N GLY A 137 23.93 1.17 -20.29
CA GLY A 137 22.81 1.45 -21.20
C GLY A 137 21.93 0.24 -21.53
N SER A 138 22.47 -0.97 -21.45
CA SER A 138 21.75 -2.24 -21.60
C SER A 138 20.64 -2.44 -20.56
N ALA A 139 20.88 -2.04 -19.31
CA ALA A 139 19.90 -2.14 -18.23
C ALA A 139 18.80 -1.06 -18.34
N LEU A 140 19.13 0.10 -18.91
CA LEU A 140 18.14 1.14 -19.22
C LEU A 140 17.16 0.66 -20.31
N VAL A 141 17.69 0.06 -21.39
CA VAL A 141 16.87 -0.55 -22.45
C VAL A 141 15.99 -1.68 -21.91
N ALA A 142 16.52 -2.53 -21.02
CA ALA A 142 15.72 -3.57 -20.36
C ALA A 142 14.56 -2.96 -19.55
N GLY A 143 14.78 -1.84 -18.86
CA GLY A 143 13.73 -1.08 -18.19
C GLY A 143 12.64 -0.61 -19.14
N TRP A 144 12.98 -0.06 -20.30
CA TRP A 144 12.01 0.37 -21.32
C TRP A 144 11.22 -0.79 -21.91
N VAL A 145 11.84 -1.96 -22.08
CA VAL A 145 11.14 -3.17 -22.53
C VAL A 145 10.11 -3.60 -21.48
N VAL A 146 10.47 -3.61 -20.19
CA VAL A 146 9.54 -3.92 -19.11
C VAL A 146 8.40 -2.90 -19.06
N GLU A 147 8.72 -1.61 -19.22
CA GLU A 147 7.72 -0.55 -19.30
C GLU A 147 6.75 -0.77 -20.45
N PHE A 148 7.27 -0.99 -21.66
CA PHE A 148 6.44 -1.25 -22.84
C PHE A 148 5.53 -2.46 -22.63
N ILE A 149 6.04 -3.56 -22.07
CA ILE A 149 5.26 -4.76 -21.76
C ILE A 149 4.14 -4.42 -20.78
N LEU A 150 4.42 -3.69 -19.70
CA LEU A 150 3.42 -3.37 -18.68
C LEU A 150 2.34 -2.43 -19.23
N LEU A 151 2.75 -1.35 -19.89
CA LEU A 151 1.86 -0.33 -20.45
C LEU A 151 0.96 -0.87 -21.57
N THR A 152 1.36 -1.96 -22.22
CA THR A 152 0.55 -2.63 -23.26
C THR A 152 -0.28 -3.79 -22.73
N THR A 153 0.24 -4.57 -21.77
CA THR A 153 -0.42 -5.76 -21.26
C THR A 153 -1.60 -5.41 -20.35
N VAL A 154 -1.46 -4.42 -19.47
CA VAL A 154 -2.53 -4.04 -18.52
C VAL A 154 -3.78 -3.52 -19.26
N PRO A 155 -3.68 -2.61 -20.24
CA PRO A 155 -4.87 -2.17 -20.96
C PRO A 155 -5.47 -3.26 -21.85
N ARG A 156 -4.63 -4.12 -22.44
CA ARG A 156 -5.07 -5.30 -23.19
C ARG A 156 -5.88 -6.27 -22.31
N SER A 157 -5.40 -6.60 -21.11
CA SER A 157 -6.09 -7.54 -20.23
C SER A 157 -7.40 -6.95 -19.74
N LEU A 158 -7.40 -5.73 -19.19
CA LEU A 158 -8.62 -5.13 -18.64
C LEU A 158 -9.72 -4.89 -19.68
N ALA A 159 -9.36 -4.57 -20.94
CA ALA A 159 -10.31 -4.47 -22.04
C ALA A 159 -10.86 -5.83 -22.48
N ARG A 160 -10.00 -6.86 -22.53
CA ARG A 160 -10.38 -8.22 -22.84
C ARG A 160 -11.34 -8.78 -21.77
N ASP A 161 -10.96 -8.67 -20.50
CA ASP A 161 -11.71 -9.19 -19.37
C ASP A 161 -13.10 -8.55 -19.31
N ALA A 162 -13.21 -7.24 -19.54
CA ALA A 162 -14.52 -6.58 -19.62
C ALA A 162 -15.40 -7.07 -20.76
N ALA A 163 -14.83 -7.54 -21.87
CA ALA A 163 -15.59 -8.10 -22.97
C ALA A 163 -15.96 -9.59 -22.77
N GLU A 164 -15.34 -10.26 -21.79
CA GLU A 164 -15.67 -11.62 -21.36
C GLU A 164 -16.80 -11.65 -20.31
N GLU A 165 -17.10 -10.52 -19.67
CA GLU A 165 -18.16 -10.44 -18.67
C GLU A 165 -19.56 -10.77 -19.24
N PRO A 166 -20.47 -11.36 -18.43
CA PRO A 166 -21.81 -11.71 -18.89
C PRO A 166 -22.60 -10.48 -19.35
N PHE A 167 -23.08 -10.54 -20.59
CA PHE A 167 -23.94 -9.53 -21.21
C PHE A 167 -25.29 -10.14 -21.56
N CYS A 168 -26.37 -9.51 -21.11
CA CYS A 168 -27.72 -9.94 -21.43
C CYS A 168 -28.20 -9.26 -22.71
N GLU A 169 -28.36 -10.03 -23.78
CA GLU A 169 -28.82 -9.51 -25.07
C GLU A 169 -30.30 -9.09 -25.05
N LEU A 170 -31.10 -9.62 -24.11
CA LEU A 170 -32.53 -9.25 -23.94
C LEU A 170 -32.69 -7.85 -23.35
N SER A 171 -31.97 -7.54 -22.26
CA SER A 171 -32.02 -6.23 -21.61
C SER A 171 -31.00 -5.24 -22.17
N ASN A 172 -30.15 -5.68 -23.12
CA ASN A 172 -29.07 -4.89 -23.71
C ASN A 172 -28.17 -4.24 -22.63
N SER A 173 -27.88 -4.98 -21.57
CA SER A 173 -27.10 -4.52 -20.41
C SER A 173 -26.12 -5.59 -19.93
N TRP A 174 -25.02 -5.13 -19.33
CA TRP A 174 -24.11 -6.00 -18.59
C TRP A 174 -24.83 -6.59 -17.37
N ALA A 175 -24.52 -7.84 -17.05
CA ALA A 175 -25.05 -8.47 -15.86
C ALA A 175 -24.60 -7.72 -14.60
N THR A 176 -25.46 -7.64 -13.59
CA THR A 176 -25.10 -7.00 -12.32
C THR A 176 -24.53 -8.05 -11.37
N PRO A 177 -23.24 -7.95 -11.00
CA PRO A 177 -22.65 -8.86 -10.03
C PRO A 177 -23.20 -8.59 -8.64
N PHE A 178 -23.42 -9.66 -7.88
CA PHE A 178 -23.80 -9.65 -6.48
C PHE A 178 -23.01 -10.75 -5.76
N GLU A 179 -22.07 -10.36 -4.91
CA GLU A 179 -21.33 -11.30 -4.07
C GLU A 179 -22.22 -11.75 -2.91
N LEU A 180 -22.42 -13.06 -2.77
CA LEU A 180 -23.23 -13.60 -1.69
C LEU A 180 -22.57 -13.32 -0.34
N PRO A 181 -23.32 -12.82 0.67
CA PRO A 181 -22.75 -12.54 1.99
C PRO A 181 -22.31 -13.82 2.73
N ARG A 182 -22.90 -14.96 2.36
CA ARG A 182 -22.57 -16.27 2.89
C ARG A 182 -21.22 -16.76 2.35
N ARG A 183 -20.31 -17.09 3.26
CA ARG A 183 -19.00 -17.71 2.94
C ARG A 183 -19.10 -19.23 2.97
N PHE A 184 -18.66 -19.90 1.92
CA PHE A 184 -18.71 -21.36 1.80
C PHE A 184 -17.39 -22.02 2.16
N ALA A 185 -17.40 -23.32 2.41
CA ALA A 185 -16.20 -24.09 2.67
C ALA A 185 -15.18 -23.95 1.53
N TRP A 186 -13.90 -23.93 1.88
CA TRP A 186 -12.82 -23.91 0.90
C TRP A 186 -12.88 -25.16 0.01
N ILE A 187 -12.81 -24.96 -1.30
CA ILE A 187 -12.86 -26.07 -2.26
C ILE A 187 -11.44 -26.63 -2.46
N GLU A 188 -11.15 -27.79 -1.88
CA GLU A 188 -9.86 -28.47 -2.04
C GLU A 188 -9.68 -29.12 -3.42
N GLU A 189 -10.77 -29.63 -4.01
CA GLU A 189 -10.77 -30.30 -5.32
C GLU A 189 -11.64 -29.53 -6.34
N PRO A 190 -11.15 -28.43 -6.94
CA PRO A 190 -11.89 -27.63 -7.90
C PRO A 190 -12.54 -28.45 -9.02
N HIS A 191 -11.81 -29.40 -9.60
CA HIS A 191 -12.27 -30.20 -10.73
C HIS A 191 -13.53 -31.03 -10.42
N VAL A 192 -13.65 -31.57 -9.20
CA VAL A 192 -14.80 -32.37 -8.78
C VAL A 192 -16.03 -31.48 -8.58
N VAL A 193 -15.84 -30.31 -7.97
CA VAL A 193 -16.92 -29.34 -7.75
C VAL A 193 -17.40 -28.75 -9.07
N VAL A 194 -16.48 -28.41 -9.97
CA VAL A 194 -16.79 -27.96 -11.34
C VAL A 194 -17.64 -29.00 -12.07
N HIS A 195 -17.20 -30.25 -12.10
CA HIS A 195 -17.93 -31.32 -12.79
C HIS A 195 -19.35 -31.54 -12.21
N ARG A 196 -19.49 -31.55 -10.88
CA ARG A 196 -20.80 -31.68 -10.23
C ARG A 196 -21.74 -30.53 -10.57
N LEU A 197 -21.24 -29.30 -10.54
CA LEU A 197 -22.02 -28.11 -10.86
C LEU A 197 -22.41 -28.03 -12.34
N GLU A 198 -21.57 -28.52 -13.25
CA GLU A 198 -21.92 -28.67 -14.67
C GLU A 198 -23.05 -29.69 -14.88
N THR A 199 -23.08 -30.77 -14.10
CA THR A 199 -24.10 -31.82 -14.20
C THR A 199 -25.41 -31.50 -13.46
N ALA A 200 -25.33 -30.77 -12.34
CA ALA A 200 -26.46 -30.47 -11.46
C ALA A 200 -26.39 -29.02 -10.92
N PRO A 201 -26.55 -28.00 -11.78
CA PRO A 201 -26.42 -26.60 -11.38
C PRO A 201 -27.49 -26.16 -10.36
N GLY A 202 -28.65 -26.81 -10.34
CA GLY A 202 -29.72 -26.58 -9.36
C GLY A 202 -29.36 -26.96 -7.92
N GLU A 203 -28.30 -27.75 -7.73
CA GLU A 203 -27.83 -28.21 -6.43
C GLU A 203 -26.68 -27.34 -5.86
N LEU A 204 -26.47 -26.14 -6.42
CA LEU A 204 -25.37 -25.21 -6.11
C LEU A 204 -25.05 -25.12 -4.61
N LEU A 205 -26.04 -24.81 -3.78
CA LEU A 205 -25.85 -24.61 -2.33
C LEU A 205 -25.50 -25.91 -1.60
N SER A 206 -26.00 -27.05 -2.08
CA SER A 206 -25.68 -28.35 -1.48
C SER A 206 -24.27 -28.83 -1.85
N ILE A 207 -23.83 -28.55 -3.08
CA ILE A 207 -22.50 -28.92 -3.58
C ILE A 207 -21.41 -28.08 -2.92
N LEU A 208 -21.67 -26.79 -2.68
CA LEU A 208 -20.75 -25.89 -1.98
C LEU A 208 -20.65 -26.18 -0.47
N GLY A 209 -21.55 -27.00 0.06
CA GLY A 209 -21.52 -27.48 1.44
C GLY A 209 -21.84 -26.40 2.48
N ALA A 210 -21.45 -26.69 3.73
CA ALA A 210 -21.75 -25.84 4.87
C ALA A 210 -21.03 -24.48 4.80
N SER A 211 -21.69 -23.45 5.33
CA SER A 211 -21.06 -22.14 5.49
C SER A 211 -20.00 -22.15 6.57
N VAL A 212 -18.92 -21.41 6.35
CA VAL A 212 -17.87 -21.20 7.34
C VAL A 212 -18.09 -19.86 8.04
N GLY A 213 -17.63 -19.75 9.28
CA GLY A 213 -17.74 -18.52 10.06
C GLY A 213 -17.06 -17.31 9.39
N PRO A 214 -17.44 -16.08 9.77
CA PRO A 214 -16.93 -14.84 9.18
C PRO A 214 -15.42 -14.61 9.40
N ASN A 215 -14.78 -15.38 10.28
CA ASN A 215 -13.34 -15.31 10.56
C ASN A 215 -12.52 -16.38 9.83
N ALA A 216 -13.13 -17.18 8.95
CA ALA A 216 -12.40 -18.20 8.22
C ALA A 216 -11.27 -17.58 7.37
N SER A 217 -10.04 -18.02 7.61
CA SER A 217 -8.86 -17.62 6.83
C SER A 217 -8.85 -18.23 5.43
N ARG A 218 -9.69 -19.24 5.18
CA ARG A 218 -9.91 -19.88 3.88
C ARG A 218 -11.40 -20.12 3.70
N TYR A 219 -11.95 -19.62 2.61
CA TYR A 219 -13.36 -19.81 2.26
C TYR A 219 -13.57 -19.69 0.76
N SER A 220 -14.73 -20.10 0.26
CA SER A 220 -15.14 -19.88 -1.12
C SER A 220 -16.16 -18.74 -1.17
N ALA A 221 -15.88 -17.73 -1.99
CA ALA A 221 -16.79 -16.64 -2.30
C ALA A 221 -17.57 -16.98 -3.56
N VAL A 222 -18.85 -16.62 -3.59
CA VAL A 222 -19.75 -16.90 -4.71
C VAL A 222 -20.31 -15.58 -5.19
N THR A 223 -20.13 -15.28 -6.48
CA THR A 223 -20.69 -14.09 -7.13
C THR A 223 -21.77 -14.52 -8.11
N LEU A 224 -23.00 -14.06 -7.89
CA LEU A 224 -24.11 -14.21 -8.81
C LEU A 224 -24.17 -13.02 -9.77
N TYR A 225 -24.43 -13.29 -11.04
CA TYR A 225 -24.59 -12.28 -12.09
C TYR A 225 -26.05 -12.28 -12.51
N ARG A 226 -26.76 -11.22 -12.13
CA ARG A 226 -28.18 -11.07 -12.45
C ARG A 226 -28.36 -10.61 -13.89
N THR A 227 -29.28 -11.25 -14.58
CA THR A 227 -29.69 -10.87 -15.94
C THR A 227 -31.22 -10.96 -16.06
N ALA A 228 -31.80 -10.39 -17.11
CA ALA A 228 -33.23 -10.56 -17.40
C ALA A 228 -33.57 -11.98 -17.93
N GLY A 229 -32.54 -12.78 -18.24
CA GLY A 229 -32.68 -14.18 -18.60
C GLY A 229 -32.13 -15.08 -17.48
N GLU A 230 -31.41 -16.13 -17.85
CA GLU A 230 -30.80 -17.02 -16.87
C GLU A 230 -29.62 -16.35 -16.15
N PRO A 231 -29.48 -16.55 -14.83
CA PRO A 231 -28.35 -16.02 -14.09
C PRO A 231 -27.08 -16.83 -14.32
N PHE A 232 -25.94 -16.22 -13.99
CA PHE A 232 -24.63 -16.87 -14.01
C PHE A 232 -23.99 -16.82 -12.63
N VAL A 233 -23.06 -17.73 -12.36
CA VAL A 233 -22.31 -17.78 -11.11
C VAL A 233 -20.81 -17.93 -11.35
N SER A 234 -20.01 -17.23 -10.55
CA SER A 234 -18.57 -17.42 -10.43
C SER A 234 -18.23 -17.77 -8.98
N ILE A 235 -17.21 -18.61 -8.81
CA ILE A 235 -16.78 -19.12 -7.50
C ILE A 235 -15.27 -18.94 -7.40
N ASP A 236 -14.85 -18.25 -6.35
CA ASP A 236 -13.45 -17.95 -6.05
C ASP A 236 -13.07 -18.50 -4.68
N ASN A 237 -11.98 -19.26 -4.62
CA ASN A 237 -11.34 -19.65 -3.38
C ASN A 237 -10.56 -18.45 -2.82
N VAL A 238 -10.95 -17.96 -1.65
CA VAL A 238 -10.35 -16.82 -0.96
C VAL A 238 -9.51 -17.28 0.21
N LYS A 239 -8.24 -16.88 0.22
CA LYS A 239 -7.32 -17.04 1.35
C LYS A 239 -7.01 -15.67 1.95
N LEU A 240 -7.31 -15.49 3.23
CA LEU A 240 -6.97 -14.32 4.02
C LEU A 240 -5.72 -14.63 4.85
N GLU A 241 -4.62 -13.95 4.55
CA GLU A 241 -3.43 -13.94 5.40
C GLU A 241 -3.49 -12.65 6.23
N ARG A 242 -3.75 -12.79 7.53
CA ARG A 242 -3.77 -11.67 8.48
C ARG A 242 -2.39 -11.53 9.10
N ASP A 243 -1.76 -10.39 8.86
CA ASP A 243 -0.58 -9.92 9.57
C ASP A 243 -0.98 -8.70 10.41
N ALA A 244 -0.25 -8.39 11.48
CA ALA A 244 -0.63 -7.42 12.54
C ALA A 244 -0.92 -5.98 12.04
N LYS A 245 -0.63 -5.67 10.76
CA LYS A 245 -0.92 -4.38 10.11
C LYS A 245 -1.69 -4.47 8.79
N LYS A 246 -1.88 -5.66 8.19
CA LYS A 246 -2.52 -5.81 6.86
C LYS A 246 -3.20 -7.16 6.70
N GLU A 247 -4.41 -7.14 6.14
CA GLU A 247 -5.09 -8.32 5.62
C GLU A 247 -4.75 -8.47 4.13
N LYS A 248 -4.07 -9.57 3.77
CA LYS A 248 -3.77 -9.91 2.38
C LYS A 248 -4.80 -10.93 1.89
N LYS A 249 -5.71 -10.49 1.02
CA LYS A 249 -6.68 -11.34 0.33
C LYS A 249 -6.06 -11.90 -0.95
N THR A 250 -5.93 -13.23 -1.04
CA THR A 250 -5.54 -13.94 -2.25
C THR A 250 -6.76 -14.69 -2.79
N MET A 251 -7.12 -14.46 -4.05
CA MET A 251 -8.25 -15.12 -4.70
C MET A 251 -7.73 -16.10 -5.76
N ARG A 252 -8.32 -17.30 -5.82
CA ARG A 252 -8.07 -18.30 -6.85
C ARG A 252 -9.39 -18.66 -7.53
N PRO A 253 -9.55 -18.40 -8.83
CA PRO A 253 -10.78 -18.73 -9.53
C PRO A 253 -10.96 -20.24 -9.60
N VAL A 254 -12.16 -20.71 -9.22
CA VAL A 254 -12.58 -22.12 -9.33
C VAL A 254 -13.48 -22.27 -10.56
N ILE A 255 -14.48 -21.40 -10.68
CA ILE A 255 -15.48 -21.40 -11.76
C ILE A 255 -15.76 -19.95 -12.16
N ALA A 256 -15.86 -19.68 -13.47
CA ALA A 256 -16.25 -18.38 -13.99
C ALA A 256 -17.49 -18.50 -14.88
N TYR A 257 -18.53 -17.74 -14.55
CA TYR A 257 -19.74 -17.56 -15.36
C TYR A 257 -20.47 -18.87 -15.76
N LEU A 258 -20.60 -19.82 -14.83
CA LEU A 258 -21.44 -21.00 -15.02
C LEU A 258 -22.91 -20.57 -15.10
N ARG A 259 -23.63 -21.08 -16.10
CA ARG A 259 -25.04 -20.78 -16.33
C ARG A 259 -25.91 -21.58 -15.36
N LEU A 260 -26.93 -20.92 -14.80
CA LEU A 260 -27.85 -21.50 -13.81
C LEU A 260 -29.27 -21.62 -14.39
N PRO A 261 -29.55 -22.66 -15.19
CA PRO A 261 -30.83 -22.79 -15.88
C PRO A 261 -31.99 -23.02 -14.90
N GLY A 262 -33.08 -22.29 -15.11
CA GLY A 262 -34.32 -22.46 -14.33
C GLY A 262 -34.25 -21.98 -12.87
N MET A 263 -33.16 -21.33 -12.45
CA MET A 263 -33.04 -20.74 -11.13
C MET A 263 -33.29 -19.23 -11.15
N ASP A 264 -33.94 -18.73 -10.10
CA ASP A 264 -34.14 -17.31 -9.86
C ASP A 264 -33.00 -16.77 -8.99
N ALA A 265 -32.29 -15.77 -9.50
CA ALA A 265 -31.18 -15.15 -8.78
C ALA A 265 -31.64 -14.50 -7.47
N GLU A 266 -32.82 -13.89 -7.44
CA GLU A 266 -33.31 -13.19 -6.24
C GLU A 266 -33.65 -14.20 -5.15
N ARG A 267 -34.20 -15.37 -5.51
CA ARG A 267 -34.44 -16.46 -4.56
C ARG A 267 -33.15 -16.99 -3.92
N ILE A 268 -32.09 -17.16 -4.70
CA ILE A 268 -30.79 -17.61 -4.16
C ILE A 268 -30.21 -16.54 -3.22
N ILE A 269 -30.34 -15.26 -3.58
CA ILE A 269 -29.91 -14.14 -2.75
C ILE A 269 -30.69 -14.13 -1.43
N GLU A 270 -32.01 -14.26 -1.45
CA GLU A 270 -32.85 -14.33 -0.25
C GLU A 270 -32.47 -15.51 0.64
N GLU A 271 -32.35 -16.72 0.09
CA GLU A 271 -31.96 -17.93 0.82
C GLU A 271 -30.56 -17.81 1.46
N CYS A 272 -29.65 -17.05 0.85
CA CYS A 272 -28.30 -16.80 1.38
C CYS A 272 -28.19 -15.55 2.27
N SER A 273 -29.18 -14.66 2.24
CA SER A 273 -29.24 -13.43 3.06
C SER A 273 -30.08 -13.61 4.33
N ALA A 274 -30.92 -14.65 4.38
CA ALA A 274 -31.68 -15.00 5.58
C ALA A 274 -30.74 -15.36 6.74
N PRO A 275 -30.94 -14.80 7.95
CA PRO A 275 -30.11 -15.12 9.11
C PRO A 275 -30.37 -16.57 9.52
N THR A 276 -29.51 -17.48 9.08
CA THR A 276 -29.52 -18.84 9.60
C THR A 276 -29.01 -18.78 11.02
N ALA A 277 -29.91 -18.93 11.98
CA ALA A 277 -29.59 -19.03 13.39
C ALA A 277 -28.65 -20.22 13.64
N MET A 278 -27.35 -19.97 13.81
CA MET A 278 -26.52 -20.66 14.80
C MET A 278 -25.08 -20.13 14.85
N ASN A 279 -24.71 -19.70 16.06
CA ASN A 279 -23.39 -19.73 16.70
C ASN A 279 -22.20 -19.26 15.85
N ALA A 280 -22.15 -17.95 15.60
CA ALA A 280 -20.90 -17.28 15.26
C ALA A 280 -19.98 -17.28 16.50
N GLY A 281 -18.92 -18.09 16.45
CA GLY A 281 -17.76 -17.92 17.32
C GLY A 281 -17.20 -16.51 17.14
N ALA A 282 -17.19 -15.77 18.25
CA ALA A 282 -16.76 -14.38 18.34
C ALA A 282 -15.39 -14.18 17.67
N ALA A 283 -15.34 -13.32 16.65
CA ALA A 283 -14.26 -12.33 16.63
C ALA A 283 -14.39 -11.63 17.99
N GLN A 284 -13.31 -11.46 18.73
CA GLN A 284 -13.35 -10.70 19.97
C GLN A 284 -13.77 -9.28 19.57
N ALA A 285 -15.08 -9.04 19.64
CA ALA A 285 -15.67 -7.75 19.49
C ALA A 285 -15.11 -6.94 20.64
N ASP A 286 -14.71 -5.70 20.36
CA ASP A 286 -14.34 -4.76 21.40
C ASP A 286 -15.43 -4.82 22.48
N PRO A 287 -15.07 -4.98 23.78
CA PRO A 287 -16.04 -5.15 24.83
C PRO A 287 -17.08 -4.02 24.74
N PRO A 288 -18.39 -4.31 24.68
CA PRO A 288 -19.40 -3.27 24.54
C PRO A 288 -19.31 -2.22 25.66
N GLU A 289 -18.75 -2.61 26.81
CA GLU A 289 -18.47 -1.73 27.95
C GLU A 289 -17.41 -0.65 27.65
N LEU A 290 -16.53 -0.84 26.66
CA LEU A 290 -15.48 0.10 26.29
C LEU A 290 -15.77 0.89 25.01
N ALA A 291 -16.90 0.62 24.33
CA ALA A 291 -17.22 1.24 23.04
C ALA A 291 -17.18 2.77 23.10
N ASP A 292 -17.82 3.38 24.11
CA ASP A 292 -17.82 4.83 24.29
C ASP A 292 -16.41 5.38 24.55
N ALA A 293 -15.59 4.67 25.33
CA ALA A 293 -14.22 5.06 25.63
C ALA A 293 -13.32 5.00 24.37
N ILE A 294 -13.52 4.00 23.51
CA ILE A 294 -12.83 3.86 22.22
C ILE A 294 -13.21 5.02 21.29
N ASP A 295 -14.50 5.33 21.18
CA ASP A 295 -15.01 6.46 20.38
C ASP A 295 -14.44 7.79 20.88
N HIS A 296 -14.36 7.98 22.20
CA HIS A 296 -13.76 9.16 22.82
C HIS A 296 -12.26 9.28 22.49
N LEU A 297 -11.52 8.18 22.52
CA LEU A 297 -10.10 8.17 22.18
C LEU A 297 -9.86 8.53 20.69
N GLY A 298 -10.70 7.98 19.81
CA GLY A 298 -10.69 8.26 18.37
C GLY A 298 -11.05 9.71 18.05
N ALA A 299 -11.99 10.30 18.78
CA ALA A 299 -12.38 11.70 18.66
C ALA A 299 -11.42 12.69 19.36
N GLY A 300 -10.37 12.19 20.04
CA GLY A 300 -9.41 13.03 20.78
C GLY A 300 -9.94 13.59 22.11
N ARG A 301 -11.08 13.10 22.61
CA ARG A 301 -11.63 13.45 23.94
C ARG A 301 -10.96 12.61 25.02
N LEU A 302 -9.69 12.93 25.29
CA LEU A 302 -8.79 12.07 26.07
C LEU A 302 -9.20 11.90 27.54
N GLU A 303 -9.69 12.95 28.18
CA GLU A 303 -10.19 12.89 29.58
C GLU A 303 -11.39 11.95 29.68
N GLU A 304 -12.34 12.04 28.74
CA GLU A 304 -13.54 11.21 28.72
C GLU A 304 -13.22 9.74 28.38
N ALA A 305 -12.25 9.52 27.47
CA ALA A 305 -11.75 8.18 27.17
C ALA A 305 -11.09 7.52 28.39
N LEU A 306 -10.25 8.28 29.10
CA LEU A 306 -9.59 7.80 30.32
C LEU A 306 -10.62 7.51 31.43
N ALA A 307 -11.57 8.41 31.65
CA ALA A 307 -12.63 8.25 32.64
C ALA A 307 -13.53 7.04 32.35
N GLY A 308 -13.82 6.77 31.08
CA GLY A 308 -14.62 5.61 30.66
C GLY A 308 -13.89 4.27 30.81
N ALA A 309 -12.58 4.23 30.51
CA ALA A 309 -11.81 2.99 30.57
C ALA A 309 -11.33 2.64 32.00
N MET A 310 -10.98 3.63 32.83
CA MET A 310 -10.36 3.43 34.15
C MET A 310 -11.11 2.49 35.10
N PRO A 311 -12.46 2.52 35.22
CA PRO A 311 -13.20 1.59 36.08
C PRO A 311 -13.01 0.11 35.70
N HIS A 312 -12.71 -0.16 34.43
CA HIS A 312 -12.56 -1.51 33.89
C HIS A 312 -11.12 -2.03 33.95
N ALA A 313 -10.14 -1.19 34.29
CA ALA A 313 -8.73 -1.59 34.40
C ALA A 313 -8.43 -2.58 35.55
N ALA A 314 -9.40 -2.80 36.44
CA ALA A 314 -9.36 -3.81 37.50
C ALA A 314 -10.47 -4.89 37.37
N ALA A 315 -11.08 -5.01 36.18
CA ALA A 315 -12.14 -6.00 35.94
C ALA A 315 -11.60 -7.44 36.09
N THR A 316 -12.44 -8.36 36.56
CA THR A 316 -12.07 -9.78 36.72
C THR A 316 -11.98 -10.51 35.37
N GLN A 317 -12.61 -9.99 34.33
CA GLN A 317 -12.55 -10.54 32.97
C GLN A 317 -11.28 -10.04 32.27
N ASP A 318 -10.36 -10.94 31.96
CA ASP A 318 -9.05 -10.60 31.42
C ASP A 318 -9.10 -9.78 30.11
N GLY A 319 -9.98 -10.14 29.16
CA GLY A 319 -10.11 -9.40 27.90
C GLY A 319 -10.53 -7.93 28.11
N LEU A 320 -11.58 -7.71 28.91
CA LEU A 320 -12.06 -6.36 29.25
C LEU A 320 -11.01 -5.57 30.03
N ARG A 321 -10.35 -6.21 30.99
CA ARG A 321 -9.31 -5.59 31.83
C ARG A 321 -8.11 -5.13 31.00
N ILE A 322 -7.58 -5.99 30.14
CA ILE A 322 -6.41 -5.67 29.31
C ILE A 322 -6.74 -4.55 28.32
N ASP A 323 -7.90 -4.61 27.64
CA ASP A 323 -8.33 -3.57 26.70
C ASP A 323 -8.51 -2.21 27.41
N ALA A 324 -9.08 -2.21 28.62
CA ALA A 324 -9.19 -1.02 29.45
C ALA A 324 -7.81 -0.45 29.84
N ILE A 325 -6.86 -1.31 30.25
CA ILE A 325 -5.48 -0.90 30.56
C ILE A 325 -4.82 -0.26 29.33
N ARG A 326 -5.00 -0.80 28.11
CA ARG A 326 -4.46 -0.21 26.86
C ARG A 326 -5.01 1.20 26.64
N LEU A 327 -6.33 1.37 26.74
CA LEU A 327 -6.99 2.68 26.57
C LEU A 327 -6.48 3.69 27.60
N CYS A 328 -6.40 3.29 28.88
CA CYS A 328 -5.86 4.14 29.95
C CYS A 328 -4.41 4.54 29.67
N ALA A 329 -3.55 3.60 29.25
CA ALA A 329 -2.15 3.86 28.94
C ALA A 329 -1.99 4.89 27.81
N MET A 330 -2.74 4.73 26.72
CA MET A 330 -2.71 5.64 25.57
C MET A 330 -3.30 7.03 25.88
N ALA A 331 -4.45 7.09 26.56
CA ALA A 331 -5.11 8.36 26.89
C ALA A 331 -4.27 9.20 27.86
N SER A 332 -3.75 8.58 28.93
CA SER A 332 -2.91 9.26 29.93
C SER A 332 -1.56 9.73 29.34
N ALA A 333 -0.95 8.97 28.42
CA ALA A 333 0.25 9.41 27.69
C ALA A 333 -0.04 10.68 26.87
N ARG A 334 -1.13 10.68 26.09
CA ARG A 334 -1.51 11.83 25.24
C ARG A 334 -1.92 13.07 26.04
N LEU A 335 -2.37 12.89 27.29
CA LEU A 335 -2.63 13.97 28.25
C LEU A 335 -1.36 14.51 28.94
N GLY A 336 -0.20 13.89 28.72
CA GLY A 336 1.04 14.23 29.43
C GLY A 336 1.09 13.74 30.88
N ARG A 337 0.19 12.84 31.28
CA ARG A 337 0.16 12.24 32.63
C ARG A 337 1.10 11.04 32.71
N TRP A 338 2.39 11.30 32.53
CA TRP A 338 3.41 10.25 32.31
C TRP A 338 3.53 9.22 33.45
N ALA A 339 3.41 9.65 34.71
CA ALA A 339 3.46 8.75 35.86
C ALA A 339 2.22 7.86 36.00
N GLU A 340 1.07 8.30 35.48
CA GLU A 340 -0.14 7.48 35.40
C GLU A 340 -0.02 6.49 34.23
N SER A 341 0.39 6.99 33.06
CA SER A 341 0.62 6.16 31.87
C SER A 341 1.65 5.05 32.10
N LEU A 342 2.75 5.37 32.79
CA LEU A 342 3.79 4.41 33.13
C LEU A 342 3.26 3.22 33.94
N ARG A 343 2.29 3.45 34.84
CA ARG A 343 1.67 2.36 35.62
C ARG A 343 0.91 1.40 34.71
N TYR A 344 0.11 1.92 33.79
CA TYR A 344 -0.64 1.12 32.84
C TYR A 344 0.26 0.40 31.83
N TRP A 345 1.32 1.06 31.33
CA TRP A 345 2.28 0.43 30.41
C TRP A 345 3.10 -0.70 31.07
N ASN A 346 3.49 -0.56 32.35
CA ASN A 346 4.12 -1.66 33.09
C ASN A 346 3.16 -2.85 33.22
N ALA A 347 1.92 -2.61 33.66
CA ALA A 347 0.91 -3.66 33.78
C ALA A 347 0.64 -4.34 32.43
N LEU A 348 0.62 -3.57 31.34
CA LEU A 348 0.43 -4.12 30.00
C LEU A 348 1.65 -4.92 29.51
N CYS A 349 2.89 -4.55 29.88
CA CYS A 349 4.07 -5.33 29.53
C CYS A 349 4.10 -6.68 30.25
N ASP A 350 3.59 -6.76 31.48
CA ASP A 350 3.49 -8.00 32.24
C ASP A 350 2.50 -8.99 31.60
N GLU A 351 1.38 -8.48 31.06
CA GLU A 351 0.36 -9.27 30.37
C GLU A 351 0.75 -9.58 28.91
N GLU A 352 1.27 -8.58 28.21
CA GLU A 352 1.56 -8.59 26.77
C GLU A 352 2.98 -8.09 26.50
N PRO A 353 4.00 -8.93 26.72
CA PRO A 353 5.38 -8.55 26.48
C PRO A 353 5.60 -8.38 24.97
N SER A 354 5.72 -7.13 24.52
CA SER A 354 5.92 -6.75 23.11
C SER A 354 6.99 -5.65 22.99
N ALA A 355 7.61 -5.54 21.82
CA ALA A 355 8.60 -4.49 21.58
C ALA A 355 7.95 -3.09 21.63
N PHE A 356 6.70 -3.00 21.18
CA PHE A 356 5.91 -1.77 21.25
C PHE A 356 5.66 -1.35 22.71
N ASN A 357 5.13 -2.24 23.56
CA ASN A 357 4.82 -1.92 24.95
C ASN A 357 6.10 -1.56 25.73
N ALA A 358 7.21 -2.27 25.46
CA ALA A 358 8.52 -1.98 25.99
C ALA A 358 9.00 -0.55 25.66
N LEU A 359 8.91 -0.15 24.39
CA LEU A 359 9.27 1.19 23.94
C LEU A 359 8.43 2.25 24.66
N GLN A 360 7.11 2.05 24.73
CA GLN A 360 6.22 3.00 25.39
C GLN A 360 6.57 3.15 26.87
N THR A 361 6.86 2.04 27.56
CA THR A 361 7.31 2.04 28.96
C THR A 361 8.62 2.79 29.13
N GLY A 362 9.62 2.53 28.28
CA GLY A 362 10.91 3.23 28.31
C GLY A 362 10.78 4.73 28.07
N CYS A 363 9.97 5.14 27.11
CA CYS A 363 9.64 6.55 26.87
C CYS A 363 8.95 7.19 28.08
N CYS A 364 7.97 6.51 28.69
CA CYS A 364 7.33 7.02 29.91
C CYS A 364 8.30 7.14 31.09
N CYS A 365 9.21 6.18 31.28
CA CYS A 365 10.28 6.28 32.28
C CYS A 365 11.11 7.55 32.09
N ALA A 366 11.57 7.82 30.85
CA ALA A 366 12.30 9.03 30.51
C ALA A 366 11.48 10.30 30.81
N MET A 367 10.21 10.35 30.40
CA MET A 367 9.31 11.48 30.64
C MET A 367 9.03 11.72 32.13
N THR A 368 9.13 10.68 32.97
CA THR A 368 9.04 10.80 34.45
C THR A 368 10.38 11.10 35.13
N GLY A 369 11.48 11.18 34.38
CA GLY A 369 12.82 11.50 34.89
C GLY A 369 13.70 10.28 35.24
N ASP A 370 13.14 9.06 35.25
CA ASP A 370 13.90 7.81 35.47
C ASP A 370 14.50 7.29 34.17
N THR A 371 15.50 8.00 33.67
CA THR A 371 16.10 7.72 32.36
C THR A 371 17.01 6.50 32.36
N ALA A 372 17.58 6.10 33.50
CA ALA A 372 18.34 4.85 33.60
C ALA A 372 17.44 3.64 33.33
N ARG A 373 16.29 3.57 34.01
CA ARG A 373 15.29 2.53 33.76
C ARG A 373 14.70 2.63 32.36
N GLY A 374 14.55 3.85 31.84
CA GLY A 374 14.17 4.08 30.44
C GLY A 374 15.11 3.39 29.46
N GLU A 375 16.42 3.53 29.62
CA GLU A 375 17.43 2.91 28.76
C GLU A 375 17.40 1.37 28.84
N GLU A 376 17.19 0.80 30.03
CA GLU A 376 17.01 -0.64 30.22
C GLU A 376 15.80 -1.16 29.43
N TRP A 377 14.67 -0.45 29.48
CA TRP A 377 13.48 -0.77 28.70
C TRP A 377 13.70 -0.65 27.19
N ILE A 378 14.49 0.32 26.73
CA ILE A 378 14.84 0.44 25.31
C ILE A 378 15.73 -0.71 24.86
N ALA A 379 16.71 -1.12 25.68
CA ALA A 379 17.53 -2.28 25.39
C ALA A 379 16.65 -3.54 25.27
N TRP A 380 15.72 -3.73 26.19
CA TRP A 380 14.76 -4.83 26.17
C TRP A 380 13.83 -4.78 24.95
N ALA A 381 13.33 -3.59 24.59
CA ALA A 381 12.51 -3.38 23.41
C ALA A 381 13.24 -3.82 22.13
N ARG A 382 14.52 -3.44 21.98
CA ARG A 382 15.33 -3.79 20.80
C ARG A 382 15.68 -5.27 20.74
N GLU A 383 16.04 -5.87 21.87
CA GLU A 383 16.29 -7.33 21.96
C GLU A 383 15.06 -8.11 21.49
N ARG A 384 13.87 -7.74 22.00
CA ARG A 384 12.63 -8.41 21.62
C ARG A 384 12.26 -8.17 20.16
N ASN A 385 12.44 -6.93 19.69
CA ASN A 385 12.17 -6.56 18.30
C ASN A 385 13.10 -7.28 17.30
N ALA A 386 14.32 -7.64 17.69
CA ALA A 386 15.22 -8.44 16.85
C ALA A 386 14.61 -9.81 16.51
N ALA A 387 13.85 -10.39 17.43
CA ALA A 387 13.13 -11.65 17.23
C ALA A 387 11.77 -11.45 16.54
N SER A 388 10.96 -10.50 16.99
CA SER A 388 9.57 -10.35 16.53
C SER A 388 9.38 -9.48 15.28
N ARG A 389 10.33 -8.57 15.00
CA ARG A 389 10.29 -7.61 13.89
C ARG A 389 9.00 -6.77 13.83
N GLU A 390 8.39 -6.52 14.99
CA GLU A 390 7.15 -5.75 15.15
C GLU A 390 7.30 -4.31 14.65
N MET A 391 8.47 -3.71 14.83
CA MET A 391 8.74 -2.33 14.45
C MET A 391 10.14 -2.11 13.88
N PRO A 392 10.37 -1.02 13.13
CA PRO A 392 11.70 -0.66 12.65
C PRO A 392 12.58 -0.20 13.81
N ASP A 393 13.81 -0.68 13.90
CA ASP A 393 14.77 -0.25 14.94
C ASP A 393 15.01 1.28 14.95
N PRO A 394 15.14 1.97 13.80
CA PRO A 394 15.25 3.44 13.79
C PRO A 394 14.06 4.13 14.46
N GLN A 395 12.85 3.56 14.39
CA GLN A 395 11.67 4.12 15.04
C GLN A 395 11.83 4.10 16.56
N ILE A 396 12.29 2.98 17.14
CA ILE A 396 12.55 2.85 18.59
C ILE A 396 13.53 3.92 19.05
N VAL A 397 14.65 4.06 18.32
CA VAL A 397 15.71 5.02 18.64
C VAL A 397 15.19 6.47 18.56
N THR A 398 14.47 6.83 17.50
CA THR A 398 13.94 8.19 17.34
C THR A 398 12.88 8.54 18.38
N SER A 399 11.98 7.62 18.73
CA SER A 399 10.97 7.83 19.77
C SER A 399 11.61 8.10 21.13
N PHE A 400 12.68 7.37 21.46
CA PHE A 400 13.40 7.59 22.71
C PHE A 400 14.21 8.88 22.73
N ILE A 401 14.85 9.25 21.61
CA ILE A 401 15.50 10.57 21.46
C ILE A 401 14.49 11.70 21.74
N THR A 402 13.28 11.59 21.18
CA THR A 402 12.20 12.55 21.44
C THR A 402 11.84 12.61 22.92
N ALA A 403 11.65 11.46 23.59
CA ALA A 403 11.33 11.41 25.01
C ALA A 403 12.43 12.05 25.87
N LEU A 404 13.70 11.70 25.65
CA LEU A 404 14.85 12.28 26.36
C LEU A 404 14.95 13.79 26.16
N THR A 405 14.70 14.27 24.94
CA THR A 405 14.76 15.71 24.63
C THR A 405 13.61 16.45 25.30
N GLN A 406 12.39 15.91 25.25
CA GLN A 406 11.22 16.51 25.90
C GLN A 406 11.33 16.51 27.44
N SER A 407 12.00 15.52 28.02
CA SER A 407 12.29 15.48 29.46
C SER A 407 13.46 16.36 29.89
N GLY A 408 14.02 17.19 29.00
CA GLY A 408 15.15 18.08 29.29
C GLY A 408 16.51 17.38 29.39
N GLN A 409 16.63 16.15 28.90
CA GLN A 409 17.84 15.32 28.98
C GLN A 409 18.55 15.16 27.63
N ALA A 410 18.66 16.28 26.88
CA ALA A 410 19.26 16.33 25.56
C ALA A 410 20.66 15.68 25.49
N ALA A 411 21.49 15.85 26.52
CA ALA A 411 22.82 15.23 26.59
C ALA A 411 22.78 13.69 26.53
N ARG A 412 21.77 13.05 27.14
CA ARG A 412 21.58 11.59 27.08
C ARG A 412 21.09 11.11 25.71
N ALA A 413 20.55 12.00 24.88
CA ALA A 413 20.13 11.64 23.52
C ALA A 413 21.32 11.51 22.56
N MET A 414 22.50 12.05 22.88
CA MET A 414 23.67 12.08 21.98
C MET A 414 24.14 10.69 21.51
N PRO A 415 24.27 9.65 22.37
CA PRO A 415 24.65 8.31 21.92
C PRO A 415 23.64 7.68 20.95
N TYR A 416 22.36 8.06 21.05
CA TYR A 416 21.32 7.60 20.14
C TYR A 416 21.33 8.38 18.82
N LEU A 417 21.59 9.68 18.87
CA LEU A 417 21.84 10.49 17.66
C LEU A 417 23.07 10.01 16.90
N GLU A 418 24.11 9.58 17.61
CA GLU A 418 25.31 8.99 17.01
C GLU A 418 24.98 7.67 16.28
N GLN A 419 24.15 6.81 16.87
CA GLN A 419 23.64 5.61 16.21
C GLN A 419 22.84 5.96 14.94
N MET A 420 22.01 7.01 14.99
CA MET A 420 21.28 7.47 13.80
C MET A 420 22.23 8.04 12.74
N ARG A 421 23.25 8.81 13.14
CA ARG A 421 24.30 9.32 12.25
C ARG A 421 25.04 8.19 11.54
N ALA A 422 25.36 7.13 12.28
CA ALA A 422 26.04 5.94 11.75
C ALA A 422 25.24 5.27 10.62
N ILE A 423 23.90 5.30 10.66
CA ILE A 423 23.05 4.79 9.57
C ILE A 423 23.34 5.57 8.28
N TYR A 424 23.36 6.90 8.32
CA TYR A 424 23.58 7.72 7.12
C TYR A 424 24.99 7.54 6.56
N THR A 425 26.01 7.55 7.43
CA THR A 425 27.41 7.31 6.99
C THR A 425 27.65 5.90 6.45
N GLY A 426 26.98 4.89 7.01
CA GLY A 426 27.09 3.51 6.55
C GLY A 426 26.35 3.25 5.23
N LEU A 427 25.35 4.07 4.90
CA LEU A 427 24.62 3.97 3.63
C LEU A 427 25.34 4.68 2.48
N GLY A 428 25.98 5.82 2.77
CA GLY A 428 26.74 6.63 1.82
C GLY A 428 25.95 7.25 0.66
N CYS A 429 24.69 6.87 0.48
CA CYS A 429 23.75 7.50 -0.45
C CYS A 429 22.53 7.99 0.34
N LEU A 430 22.25 9.28 0.23
CA LEU A 430 21.19 9.96 0.99
C LEU A 430 19.87 10.07 0.24
N ASP A 431 19.71 9.29 -0.84
CA ASP A 431 18.47 9.21 -1.60
C ASP A 431 17.28 8.80 -0.71
N ALA A 432 16.19 9.57 -0.82
CA ALA A 432 15.00 9.37 0.01
C ALA A 432 14.36 7.98 -0.20
N THR A 433 14.51 7.36 -1.38
CA THR A 433 14.02 6.00 -1.63
C THR A 433 14.82 4.98 -0.82
N SER A 434 16.15 5.11 -0.84
CA SER A 434 17.08 4.24 -0.12
C SER A 434 16.86 4.29 1.39
N LEU A 435 16.61 5.49 1.93
CA LEU A 435 16.25 5.70 3.34
C LEU A 435 14.86 5.11 3.66
N PHE A 436 13.87 5.34 2.79
CA PHE A 436 12.51 4.83 2.97
C PHE A 436 12.44 3.29 2.98
N VAL A 437 13.11 2.61 2.04
CA VAL A 437 13.16 1.14 1.97
C VAL A 437 13.76 0.54 3.25
N ARG A 438 14.75 1.22 3.83
CA ARG A 438 15.40 0.82 5.09
C ARG A 438 14.66 1.32 6.33
N ARG A 439 13.52 1.98 6.15
CA ARG A 439 12.70 2.57 7.21
C ARG A 439 13.51 3.52 8.12
N ALA A 440 14.52 4.18 7.55
CA ALA A 440 15.26 5.26 8.19
C ALA A 440 14.54 6.59 7.93
N PRO A 441 14.64 7.57 8.85
CA PRO A 441 14.15 8.92 8.58
C PRO A 441 14.81 9.53 7.34
N LEU A 442 14.11 10.47 6.69
CA LEU A 442 14.71 11.26 5.61
C LEU A 442 15.86 12.10 6.18
N PHE A 443 16.94 12.24 5.41
CA PHE A 443 18.15 12.90 5.88
C PHE A 443 17.89 14.34 6.35
N GLY A 444 17.14 15.13 5.58
CA GLY A 444 16.77 16.50 5.98
C GLY A 444 15.96 16.56 7.28
N ILE A 445 15.08 15.58 7.52
CA ILE A 445 14.29 15.50 8.78
C ILE A 445 15.20 15.16 9.95
N PHE A 446 16.18 14.29 9.74
CA PHE A 446 17.20 14.00 10.76
C PHE A 446 18.01 15.25 11.09
N LEU A 447 18.51 15.99 10.10
CA LEU A 447 19.26 17.24 10.30
C LEU A 447 18.41 18.26 11.09
N GLN A 448 17.17 18.50 10.64
CA GLN A 448 16.26 19.44 11.28
C GLN A 448 15.97 19.09 12.75
N ASN A 449 15.69 17.82 13.05
CA ASN A 449 15.30 17.41 14.41
C ASN A 449 16.50 17.22 15.35
N SER A 450 17.68 16.91 14.81
CA SER A 450 18.89 16.75 15.62
C SER A 450 19.58 18.08 15.93
N LEU A 451 19.42 19.10 15.08
CA LEU A 451 20.13 20.38 15.21
C LEU A 451 19.93 21.06 16.58
N PRO A 452 18.71 21.18 17.14
CA PRO A 452 18.51 21.80 18.45
C PRO A 452 19.23 21.03 19.57
N ILE A 453 19.30 19.70 19.47
CA ILE A 453 19.94 18.82 20.46
C ILE A 453 21.46 18.97 20.36
N VAL A 454 22.01 18.85 19.15
CA VAL A 454 23.44 18.95 18.90
C VAL A 454 23.98 20.31 19.31
N ARG A 455 23.30 21.41 18.97
CA ARG A 455 23.71 22.76 19.42
C ARG A 455 23.63 22.93 20.94
N ALA A 456 22.60 22.38 21.59
CA ALA A 456 22.45 22.49 23.04
C ALA A 456 23.56 21.72 23.80
N VAL A 457 24.06 20.62 23.24
CA VAL A 457 25.05 19.76 23.91
C VAL A 457 26.50 20.08 23.51
N LEU A 458 26.75 20.33 22.22
CA LEU A 458 28.10 20.53 21.67
C LEU A 458 28.40 21.99 21.33
N GLY A 459 27.41 22.88 21.32
CA GLY A 459 27.59 24.26 20.86
C GLY A 459 27.76 24.37 19.34
N GLN A 460 28.22 25.53 18.87
CA GLN A 460 28.28 25.85 17.44
C GLN A 460 29.45 25.16 16.72
N GLU A 461 30.68 25.30 17.23
CA GLU A 461 31.88 24.79 16.55
C GLU A 461 31.93 23.26 16.55
N GLU A 462 31.79 22.62 17.72
CA GLU A 462 31.79 21.17 17.81
C GLU A 462 30.54 20.55 17.17
N GLY A 463 29.39 21.24 17.23
CA GLY A 463 28.18 20.84 16.53
C GLY A 463 28.35 20.80 15.01
N ARG A 464 28.98 21.84 14.44
CA ARG A 464 29.33 21.88 13.00
C ARG A 464 30.28 20.74 12.65
N ALA A 465 31.32 20.53 13.45
CA ALA A 465 32.28 19.44 13.25
C ALA A 465 31.61 18.05 13.31
N TRP A 466 30.63 17.88 14.21
CA TRP A 466 29.87 16.63 14.34
C TRP A 466 29.07 16.29 13.07
N TYR A 467 28.42 17.26 12.44
CA TYR A 467 27.75 17.03 11.16
C TYR A 467 28.76 16.87 10.01
N ALA A 468 29.80 17.70 9.96
CA ALA A 468 30.82 17.69 8.91
C ALA A 468 31.57 16.35 8.83
N ALA A 469 31.69 15.62 9.94
CA ALA A 469 32.28 14.28 9.96
C ALA A 469 31.56 13.26 9.05
N MET A 470 30.31 13.53 8.64
CA MET A 470 29.62 12.68 7.66
C MET A 470 30.12 12.90 6.23
N LEU A 471 30.59 14.10 5.87
CA LEU A 471 30.91 14.50 4.49
C LEU A 471 31.81 13.51 3.72
N PRO A 472 32.87 12.93 4.31
CA PRO A 472 33.74 11.97 3.60
C PRO A 472 33.05 10.65 3.24
N HIS A 473 31.90 10.37 3.85
CA HIS A 473 31.17 9.11 3.70
C HIS A 473 29.97 9.23 2.75
N LEU A 474 29.65 10.43 2.23
CA LEU A 474 28.48 10.68 1.40
C LEU A 474 28.83 10.72 -0.09
N ASP A 475 27.83 10.47 -0.92
CA ASP A 475 27.88 10.65 -2.36
C ASP A 475 27.90 12.15 -2.73
N GLY A 476 28.30 12.46 -3.97
CA GLY A 476 28.41 13.86 -4.43
C GLY A 476 27.19 14.74 -4.10
N PRO A 477 25.96 14.31 -4.43
CA PRO A 477 24.75 15.05 -4.05
C PRO A 477 24.57 15.19 -2.54
N GLY A 478 24.88 14.14 -1.76
CA GLY A 478 24.83 14.17 -0.30
C GLY A 478 25.84 15.12 0.34
N THR A 479 27.06 15.15 -0.18
CA THR A 479 28.13 16.08 0.25
C THR A 479 27.74 17.53 -0.05
N GLU A 480 27.21 17.81 -1.25
CA GLU A 480 26.75 19.16 -1.61
C GLU A 480 25.57 19.61 -0.73
N ALA A 481 24.57 18.75 -0.55
CA ALA A 481 23.40 19.05 0.26
C ALA A 481 23.75 19.30 1.73
N LEU A 482 24.61 18.46 2.31
CA LEU A 482 25.07 18.64 3.70
C LEU A 482 25.96 19.88 3.83
N GLY A 483 26.84 20.15 2.87
CA GLY A 483 27.68 21.34 2.85
C GLY A 483 26.85 22.62 2.85
N ALA A 484 25.89 22.74 1.92
CA ALA A 484 24.99 23.88 1.86
C ALA A 484 24.19 24.06 3.16
N TRP A 485 23.70 22.97 3.73
CA TRP A 485 22.96 23.01 5.00
C TRP A 485 23.84 23.45 6.18
N LEU A 486 25.10 22.98 6.23
CA LEU A 486 26.06 23.40 7.25
C LEU A 486 26.37 24.89 7.16
N ASP A 487 26.52 25.41 5.94
CA ASP A 487 26.78 26.83 5.72
C ASP A 487 25.57 27.69 6.09
N GLU A 488 24.35 27.23 5.80
CA GLU A 488 23.11 27.92 6.20
C GLU A 488 22.92 27.93 7.73
N ASN A 489 23.26 26.83 8.41
CA ASN A 489 22.93 26.64 9.82
C ASN A 489 24.09 26.93 10.79
N PHE A 490 25.34 26.94 10.36
CA PHE A 490 26.48 27.15 11.26
C PHE A 490 27.36 28.34 10.84
N VAL A 491 26.75 29.37 10.24
CA VAL A 491 27.43 30.64 9.91
C VAL A 491 28.23 31.14 11.11
N SER A 492 29.52 31.34 10.91
CA SER A 492 30.40 32.05 11.84
C SER A 492 29.90 33.49 11.98
N MET A 493 29.50 33.89 13.20
CA MET A 493 29.53 35.31 13.58
C MET A 493 31.00 35.75 13.67
N GLU A 494 31.69 35.83 12.54
CA GLU A 494 32.83 36.73 12.41
C GLU A 494 32.28 38.11 12.07
N MET A 495 31.82 38.82 13.09
CA MET A 495 31.78 40.29 13.22
C MET A 495 30.79 40.69 14.32
N GLU A 496 31.30 40.85 15.54
CA GLU A 496 31.10 42.07 16.34
C GLU A 496 32.32 42.30 17.24
#